data_AF-A0A800EVH9-F1
#
_entry.id   AF-A0A800EVH9-F1
#
_cell.length_a   1.000
_cell.length_b   1.000
_cell.length_c   1.000
_cell.angle_alpha   90.00
_cell.angle_beta   90.00
_cell.angle_gamma   90.00
#
_symmetry.space_group_name_H-M   'P 1'
#
loop_
_entity.id
_entity.type
_entity.pdbx_description
1 polymer ?
#
loop_
_entity_poly.entity_id
_entity_poly.type
_entity_poly.pdbx_seq_one_letter_code
_entity_poly.pdbx_strand_id
1 'polypeptide(L)'
;MRTRLYRSGYAAITLCLALGPATLQAQAPRVRTELDTALVSVGDRMSFTVRVEHDPAASVVWPDSLNLGPVEVLDAEIIPAVSEGGRTVTSARFTLAAFELGDLEIPSLDLRVEAPDGSATTVSTDPYMVTVQSVGLDEGGDIRAIRGPLGIPLSVIYVLPWVLLVLVLGALGYWLWKRRKPVEASPRRSVVIPRFPHEDAHEALGRLEASGLLQRGEIKEYHILASEIVRTYVEGRFGVYALELATWEVIEALRSEGLAGHAVQTFAGFADRCDLVKFAKFRPGPEACRDLIQNARAFVDQTQPRIDPFDGGAGAGEDASVEVGREAQDRGAEDGAADVVAAGSVAGGPGGDAADLPEGA
;
A
#
# COMPACT_ATOMS: atom_id res chain seq x y z
N MET A 1 -63.84 112.85 7.77
CA MET A 1 -65.04 112.12 7.31
C MET A 1 -64.67 111.43 6.01
N ARG A 2 -64.69 110.08 5.95
CA ARG A 2 -64.82 109.18 4.77
C ARG A 2 -63.96 109.49 3.51
N THR A 3 -63.18 108.61 2.88
CA THR A 3 -63.18 107.14 2.75
C THR A 3 -61.95 106.75 1.92
N ARG A 4 -61.40 105.56 2.19
CA ARG A 4 -60.35 104.87 1.40
C ARG A 4 -60.86 104.50 0.00
N LEU A 5 -59.97 104.43 -1.00
CA LEU A 5 -60.01 103.35 -1.99
C LEU A 5 -58.62 103.07 -2.61
N TYR A 6 -58.32 101.77 -2.64
CA TYR A 6 -57.12 101.07 -3.06
C TYR A 6 -56.93 101.07 -4.58
N ARG A 7 -55.68 101.06 -5.06
CA ARG A 7 -55.32 100.40 -6.32
C ARG A 7 -53.95 99.72 -6.24
N SER A 8 -54.02 98.43 -6.49
CA SER A 8 -53.08 97.32 -6.49
C SER A 8 -51.72 97.57 -7.17
N GLY A 9 -50.64 97.17 -6.49
CA GLY A 9 -49.35 96.84 -7.12
C GLY A 9 -49.00 95.40 -6.76
N TYR A 10 -48.93 94.52 -7.75
CA TYR A 10 -48.45 93.15 -7.60
C TYR A 10 -46.94 93.17 -7.39
N ALA A 11 -46.47 92.78 -6.20
CA ALA A 11 -45.07 92.44 -5.98
C ALA A 11 -44.96 90.91 -6.01
N ALA A 12 -44.47 90.38 -7.13
CA ALA A 12 -44.07 88.99 -7.25
C ALA A 12 -42.84 88.77 -6.36
N ILE A 13 -43.02 88.04 -5.26
CA ILE A 13 -41.92 87.59 -4.41
C ILE A 13 -41.43 86.26 -4.97
N THR A 14 -40.35 86.31 -5.75
CA THR A 14 -39.57 85.13 -6.13
C THR A 14 -38.75 84.67 -4.94
N LEU A 15 -39.17 83.56 -4.32
CA LEU A 15 -38.43 82.85 -3.28
C LEU A 15 -37.28 82.06 -3.93
N CYS A 16 -36.10 82.64 -4.00
CA CYS A 16 -34.87 81.91 -4.36
C CYS A 16 -34.50 80.95 -3.24
N LEU A 17 -34.83 79.67 -3.41
CA LEU A 17 -34.37 78.57 -2.57
C LEU A 17 -32.88 78.34 -2.87
N ALA A 18 -32.00 78.91 -2.05
CA ALA A 18 -30.56 78.67 -2.13
C ALA A 18 -30.27 77.23 -1.67
N LEU A 19 -30.24 76.29 -2.63
CA LEU A 19 -29.61 74.99 -2.45
C LEU A 19 -28.10 75.22 -2.31
N GLY A 20 -27.62 75.37 -1.08
CA GLY A 20 -26.19 75.26 -0.80
C GLY A 20 -25.72 73.84 -1.13
N PRO A 21 -24.53 73.64 -1.73
CA PRO A 21 -23.99 72.31 -1.91
C PRO A 21 -23.80 71.69 -0.53
N ALA A 22 -24.55 70.62 -0.25
CA ALA A 22 -24.27 69.76 0.88
C ALA A 22 -22.91 69.12 0.61
N THR A 23 -21.87 69.63 1.27
CA THR A 23 -20.59 68.95 1.32
C THR A 23 -20.83 67.62 2.02
N LEU A 24 -20.89 66.54 1.24
CA LEU A 24 -20.75 65.19 1.76
C LEU A 24 -19.41 65.14 2.50
N GLN A 25 -19.42 65.28 3.83
CA GLN A 25 -18.27 64.92 4.63
C GLN A 25 -18.05 63.44 4.41
N ALA A 26 -16.99 63.09 3.67
CA ALA A 26 -16.49 61.74 3.59
C ALA A 26 -16.35 61.21 5.03
N GLN A 27 -17.00 60.07 5.30
CA GLN A 27 -16.99 59.52 6.64
C GLN A 27 -15.56 59.07 6.95
N ALA A 28 -14.96 59.61 8.03
CA ALA A 28 -13.57 59.29 8.38
C ALA A 28 -13.37 57.77 8.52
N PRO A 29 -12.27 57.22 7.97
CA PRO A 29 -11.97 55.79 8.07
C PRO A 29 -11.73 55.39 9.54
N ARG A 30 -12.07 54.14 9.87
CA ARG A 30 -11.92 53.59 11.22
C ARG A 30 -11.14 52.29 11.15
N VAL A 31 -10.19 52.09 12.05
CA VAL A 31 -9.47 50.82 12.20
C VAL A 31 -9.95 50.11 13.46
N ARG A 32 -10.02 48.79 13.38
CA ARG A 32 -10.25 47.89 14.50
C ARG A 32 -9.27 46.74 14.42
N THR A 33 -8.72 46.35 15.55
CA THR A 33 -7.76 45.26 15.65
C THR A 33 -8.24 44.22 16.63
N GLU A 34 -7.94 42.97 16.33
CA GLU A 34 -8.31 41.81 17.13
C GLU A 34 -7.09 40.89 17.24
N LEU A 35 -6.69 40.60 18.47
CA LEU A 35 -5.65 39.63 18.78
C LEU A 35 -6.34 38.42 19.44
N ASP A 36 -6.02 37.23 18.98
CA ASP A 36 -6.64 35.99 19.44
C ASP A 36 -6.26 35.60 20.88
N THR A 37 -5.00 35.80 21.27
CA THR A 37 -4.51 35.55 22.63
C THR A 37 -3.43 36.55 23.04
N ALA A 38 -3.47 36.98 24.30
CA ALA A 38 -2.43 37.82 24.91
C ALA A 38 -1.40 36.99 25.72
N LEU A 39 -1.61 35.68 25.84
CA LEU A 39 -0.71 34.76 26.54
C LEU A 39 -0.33 33.62 25.60
N VAL A 40 0.96 33.51 25.30
CA VAL A 40 1.50 32.51 24.38
C VAL A 40 2.78 31.90 24.94
N SER A 41 3.14 30.71 24.47
CA SER A 41 4.46 30.16 24.75
C SER A 41 5.46 30.62 23.69
N VAL A 42 6.76 30.55 24.01
CA VAL A 42 7.83 30.81 23.03
C VAL A 42 7.63 29.97 21.77
N GLY A 43 7.57 30.63 20.62
CA GLY A 43 7.41 30.00 19.31
C GLY A 43 5.97 29.62 18.94
N ASP A 44 4.99 29.86 19.81
CA ASP A 44 3.58 29.70 19.46
C ASP A 44 3.16 30.74 18.42
N ARG A 45 2.16 30.38 17.61
CA ARG A 45 1.58 31.26 16.59
C ARG A 45 0.37 31.98 17.16
N MET A 46 0.32 33.29 16.98
CA MET A 46 -0.83 34.13 17.32
C MET A 46 -1.37 34.83 16.07
N SER A 47 -2.68 35.03 16.01
CA SER A 47 -3.37 35.64 14.89
C SER A 47 -3.75 37.09 15.22
N PHE A 48 -3.18 38.04 14.49
CA PHE A 48 -3.51 39.45 14.58
C PHE A 48 -4.32 39.90 13.36
N THR A 49 -5.59 40.25 13.57
CA THR A 49 -6.49 40.69 12.50
C THR A 49 -6.69 42.19 12.55
N VAL A 50 -6.43 42.88 11.45
CA VAL A 50 -6.68 44.31 11.28
C VAL A 50 -7.85 44.51 10.33
N ARG A 51 -8.88 45.22 10.75
CA ARG A 51 -10.08 45.57 9.98
C ARG A 51 -10.14 47.07 9.79
N VAL A 52 -10.24 47.52 8.56
CA VAL A 52 -10.35 48.94 8.20
C VAL A 52 -11.71 49.19 7.56
N GLU A 53 -12.53 49.99 8.22
CA GLU A 53 -13.82 50.48 7.71
C GLU A 53 -13.59 51.81 6.98
N HIS A 54 -13.83 51.83 5.67
CA HIS A 54 -13.63 53.01 4.83
C HIS A 54 -14.83 53.23 3.89
N ASP A 55 -14.82 54.37 3.21
CA ASP A 55 -15.80 54.67 2.16
C ASP A 55 -15.65 53.67 1.00
N PRO A 56 -16.73 53.18 0.37
CA PRO A 56 -16.65 52.25 -0.75
C PRO A 56 -15.80 52.70 -1.92
N ALA A 57 -15.62 54.01 -2.10
CA ALA A 57 -14.76 54.56 -3.16
C ALA A 57 -13.27 54.61 -2.77
N ALA A 58 -12.93 54.48 -1.49
CA ALA A 58 -11.55 54.49 -1.00
C ALA A 58 -10.90 53.10 -1.03
N SER A 59 -9.56 53.06 -1.05
CA SER A 59 -8.76 51.82 -0.98
C SER A 59 -7.78 51.86 0.19
N VAL A 60 -7.43 50.69 0.72
CA VAL A 60 -6.46 50.53 1.81
C VAL A 60 -5.12 50.07 1.24
N VAL A 61 -4.05 50.78 1.57
CA VAL A 61 -2.68 50.43 1.18
C VAL A 61 -2.02 49.65 2.32
N TRP A 62 -1.76 48.35 2.08
CA TRP A 62 -1.07 47.48 3.02
C TRP A 62 0.45 47.61 2.85
N PRO A 63 1.22 47.67 3.94
CA PRO A 63 2.68 47.73 3.87
C PRO A 63 3.27 46.36 3.46
N ASP A 64 4.28 46.36 2.58
CA ASP A 64 4.94 45.14 2.10
C ASP A 64 5.73 44.41 3.20
N SER A 65 6.14 45.14 4.24
CA SER A 65 6.82 44.58 5.41
C SER A 65 6.36 45.32 6.66
N LEU A 66 6.14 44.59 7.75
CA LEU A 66 5.83 45.13 9.06
C LEU A 66 6.99 44.82 10.00
N ASN A 67 7.46 45.84 10.70
CA ASN A 67 8.41 45.66 11.80
C ASN A 67 7.65 45.81 13.12
N LEU A 68 7.45 44.70 13.82
CA LEU A 68 6.72 44.64 15.08
C LEU A 68 7.67 44.45 16.28
N GLY A 69 8.93 44.88 16.16
CA GLY A 69 9.93 44.79 17.21
C GLY A 69 10.31 43.34 17.51
N PRO A 70 10.12 42.83 18.74
CA PRO A 70 10.49 41.46 19.13
C PRO A 70 9.53 40.38 18.60
N VAL A 71 8.42 40.80 17.96
CA VAL A 71 7.43 39.90 17.35
C VAL A 71 7.67 39.81 15.85
N GLU A 72 7.75 38.59 15.32
CA GLU A 72 7.96 38.32 13.90
C GLU A 72 6.65 38.04 13.16
N VAL A 73 6.54 38.53 11.93
CA VAL A 73 5.42 38.20 11.01
C VAL A 73 5.80 36.99 10.17
N LEU A 74 5.06 35.90 10.34
CA LEU A 74 5.28 34.65 9.62
C LEU A 74 4.48 34.58 8.31
N ASP A 75 3.26 35.14 8.30
CA ASP A 75 2.36 35.11 7.15
C ASP A 75 1.40 36.30 7.18
N ALA A 76 0.92 36.72 6.00
CA ALA A 76 -0.01 37.82 5.83
C ALA A 76 -1.07 37.49 4.76
N GLU A 77 -2.32 37.36 5.20
CA GLU A 77 -3.47 37.06 4.35
C GLU A 77 -4.37 38.29 4.23
N ILE A 78 -4.50 38.85 3.02
CA ILE A 78 -5.45 39.94 2.74
C ILE A 78 -6.83 39.33 2.46
N ILE A 79 -7.80 39.69 3.28
CA ILE A 79 -9.18 39.22 3.17
C ILE A 79 -9.95 40.18 2.25
N PRO A 80 -10.65 39.69 1.22
CA PRO A 80 -11.42 40.52 0.30
C PRO A 80 -12.41 41.44 1.02
N ALA A 81 -12.57 42.64 0.48
CA ALA A 81 -13.42 43.65 1.08
C ALA A 81 -14.90 43.25 1.07
N VAL A 82 -15.60 43.47 2.18
CA VAL A 82 -17.04 43.19 2.34
C VAL A 82 -17.77 44.50 2.57
N SER A 83 -18.91 44.71 1.90
CA SER A 83 -19.75 45.88 2.17
C SER A 83 -20.74 45.59 3.30
N GLU A 84 -20.64 46.35 4.38
CA GLU A 84 -21.52 46.26 5.54
C GLU A 84 -22.06 47.66 5.89
N GLY A 85 -23.39 47.80 5.97
CA GLY A 85 -24.02 49.03 6.47
C GLY A 85 -23.72 50.31 5.68
N GLY A 86 -23.43 50.20 4.37
CA GLY A 86 -23.06 51.35 3.53
C GLY A 86 -21.58 51.75 3.62
N ARG A 87 -20.76 50.96 4.30
CA ARG A 87 -19.29 51.09 4.35
C ARG A 87 -18.64 49.85 3.76
N THR A 88 -17.38 49.96 3.37
CA THR A 88 -16.56 48.83 2.93
C THR A 88 -15.56 48.49 4.03
N VAL A 89 -15.47 47.21 4.37
CA VAL A 89 -14.57 46.68 5.39
C VAL A 89 -13.52 45.83 4.68
N THR A 90 -12.27 46.31 4.68
CA THR A 90 -11.12 45.55 4.18
C THR A 90 -10.36 45.01 5.39
N SER A 91 -9.99 43.73 5.36
CA SER A 91 -9.31 43.09 6.50
C SER A 91 -8.01 42.43 6.07
N ALA A 92 -7.03 42.36 6.96
CA ALA A 92 -5.84 41.54 6.81
C ALA A 92 -5.60 40.74 8.09
N ARG A 93 -5.18 39.49 7.94
CA ARG A 93 -4.79 38.61 9.04
C ARG A 93 -3.29 38.35 8.96
N PHE A 94 -2.59 38.67 10.04
CA PHE A 94 -1.17 38.40 10.21
C PHE A 94 -0.99 37.24 11.18
N THR A 95 -0.19 36.24 10.76
CA THR A 95 0.27 35.20 11.67
C THR A 95 1.60 35.65 12.27
N LEU A 96 1.63 35.82 13.59
CA LEU A 96 2.78 36.32 14.32
C LEU A 96 3.38 35.22 15.20
N ALA A 97 4.67 35.34 15.52
CA ALA A 97 5.34 34.51 16.52
C ALA A 97 6.36 35.34 17.30
N ALA A 98 6.59 34.97 18.55
CA ALA A 98 7.60 35.59 19.41
C ALA A 98 8.56 34.54 19.95
N PHE A 99 9.85 34.86 19.90
CA PHE A 99 10.93 33.99 20.38
C PHE A 99 11.59 34.50 21.66
N GLU A 100 11.28 35.73 22.06
CA GLU A 100 11.73 36.34 23.33
C GLU A 100 10.70 36.10 24.43
N LEU A 101 11.17 35.93 25.67
CA LEU A 101 10.35 35.70 26.85
C LEU A 101 9.95 37.02 27.52
N GLY A 102 8.79 37.02 28.18
CA GLY A 102 8.31 38.15 28.99
C GLY A 102 7.18 38.92 28.32
N ASP A 103 6.95 40.14 28.81
CA ASP A 103 5.92 41.03 28.27
C ASP A 103 6.48 41.79 27.07
N LEU A 104 5.97 41.47 25.88
CA LEU A 104 6.37 42.06 24.61
C LEU A 104 5.27 42.97 24.08
N GLU A 105 5.68 44.12 23.52
CA GLU A 105 4.77 45.08 22.93
C GLU A 105 4.72 44.90 21.40
N ILE A 106 3.51 44.78 20.86
CA ILE A 106 3.23 44.93 19.43
C ILE A 106 2.93 46.42 19.19
N PRO A 107 3.77 47.13 18.43
CA PRO A 107 3.62 48.58 18.22
C PRO A 107 2.41 48.91 17.35
N SER A 108 1.95 50.17 17.45
CA SER A 108 0.92 50.72 16.56
C SER A 108 1.36 50.70 15.10
N LEU A 109 0.51 50.20 14.22
CA LEU A 109 0.74 50.17 12.78
C LEU A 109 -0.02 51.30 12.09
N ASP A 110 0.69 52.09 11.27
CA ASP A 110 0.09 53.13 10.45
C ASP A 110 -0.37 52.57 9.10
N LEU A 111 -1.66 52.68 8.82
CA LEU A 111 -2.29 52.26 7.57
C LEU A 111 -2.76 53.48 6.79
N ARG A 112 -2.46 53.51 5.50
CA ARG A 112 -2.90 54.59 4.61
C ARG A 112 -4.17 54.19 3.87
N VAL A 113 -5.19 55.04 3.95
CA VAL A 113 -6.45 54.93 3.23
C VAL A 113 -6.50 56.03 2.19
N GLU A 114 -6.51 55.66 0.91
CA GLU A 114 -6.50 56.59 -0.22
C GLU A 114 -7.93 56.73 -0.78
N ALA A 115 -8.39 57.97 -0.92
CA ALA A 115 -9.65 58.30 -1.53
C ALA A 115 -9.49 58.52 -3.05
N PRO A 116 -10.58 58.43 -3.85
CA PRO A 116 -10.52 58.61 -5.30
C PRO A 116 -9.99 59.95 -5.78
N ASP A 117 -10.06 60.99 -4.93
CA ASP A 117 -9.59 62.34 -5.22
C ASP A 117 -8.07 62.50 -5.01
N GLY A 118 -7.37 61.41 -4.67
CA GLY A 118 -5.95 61.39 -4.38
C GLY A 118 -5.59 61.87 -2.97
N SER A 119 -6.57 62.20 -2.13
CA SER A 119 -6.32 62.47 -0.72
C SER A 119 -6.07 61.17 0.04
N ALA A 120 -5.14 61.21 0.99
CA ALA A 120 -4.79 60.05 1.81
C ALA A 120 -4.98 60.37 3.29
N THR A 121 -5.69 59.50 4.00
CA THR A 121 -5.86 59.57 5.45
C THR A 121 -5.05 58.43 6.08
N THR A 122 -4.25 58.74 7.09
CA THR A 122 -3.52 57.71 7.85
C THR A 122 -4.32 57.35 9.10
N VAL A 123 -4.46 56.06 9.36
CA VAL A 123 -5.12 55.51 10.55
C VAL A 123 -4.15 54.57 11.24
N SER A 124 -3.99 54.72 12.55
CA SER A 124 -3.06 53.92 13.36
C SER A 124 -3.81 52.89 14.19
N THR A 125 -3.28 51.67 14.30
CA THR A 125 -3.79 50.66 15.23
C THR A 125 -3.38 50.96 16.66
N ASP A 126 -4.10 50.40 17.63
CA ASP A 126 -3.66 50.44 19.03
C ASP A 126 -2.48 49.47 19.26
N PRO A 127 -1.56 49.78 20.18
CA PRO A 127 -0.52 48.84 20.60
C PRO A 127 -1.10 47.73 21.49
N TYR A 128 -0.51 46.54 21.43
CA TYR A 128 -0.92 45.38 22.23
C TYR A 128 0.23 44.87 23.09
N MET A 129 -0.09 44.40 24.29
CA MET A 129 0.86 43.71 25.16
C MET A 129 0.60 42.21 25.12
N VAL A 130 1.64 41.42 24.87
CA VAL A 130 1.59 39.95 24.82
C VAL A 130 2.61 39.39 25.79
N THR A 131 2.18 38.50 26.69
CA THR A 131 3.07 37.80 27.61
C THR A 131 3.50 36.48 26.98
N VAL A 132 4.80 36.32 26.77
CA VAL A 132 5.42 35.09 26.23
C VAL A 132 6.04 34.29 27.37
N GLN A 133 5.53 33.08 27.58
CA GLN A 133 5.99 32.16 28.60
C GLN A 133 6.88 31.06 28.03
N SER A 134 7.78 30.54 28.85
CA SER A 134 8.58 29.38 28.47
C SER A 134 7.73 28.12 28.56
N VAL A 135 7.86 27.25 27.56
CA VAL A 135 7.39 25.87 27.65
C VAL A 135 8.21 25.14 28.73
N GLY A 136 7.59 24.86 29.88
CA GLY A 136 8.20 24.02 30.93
C GLY A 136 8.24 24.58 32.35
N LEU A 137 7.59 25.71 32.65
CA LEU A 137 7.57 26.28 34.00
C LEU A 137 6.66 25.55 35.01
N ASP A 138 5.81 24.63 34.55
CA ASP A 138 4.94 23.83 35.43
C ASP A 138 5.65 22.61 36.04
N GLU A 139 6.98 22.50 35.89
CA GLU A 139 7.79 21.58 36.70
C GLU A 139 8.17 22.23 38.04
N GLY A 140 7.17 22.61 38.85
CA GLY A 140 7.35 22.93 40.28
C GLY A 140 7.87 21.75 41.13
N GLY A 141 8.32 20.66 40.49
CA GLY A 141 9.05 19.58 41.10
C GLY A 141 10.52 19.72 40.78
N ASP A 142 11.31 20.01 41.83
CA ASP A 142 12.74 19.76 42.02
C ASP A 142 13.48 19.24 40.77
N ILE A 143 14.47 20.01 40.29
CA ILE A 143 15.31 19.69 39.12
C ILE A 143 15.72 18.22 39.22
N ARG A 144 15.04 17.34 38.48
CA ARG A 144 15.32 15.92 38.56
C ARG A 144 16.67 15.69 37.92
N ALA A 145 17.58 15.07 38.68
CA ALA A 145 18.86 14.62 38.14
C ALA A 145 18.61 13.84 36.84
N ILE A 146 19.45 14.10 35.83
CA ILE A 146 19.45 13.36 34.57
C ILE A 146 19.43 11.88 34.90
N ARG A 147 18.35 11.18 34.51
CA ARG A 147 18.26 9.73 34.72
C ARG A 147 19.45 9.09 34.00
N GLY A 148 20.30 8.43 34.77
CA GLY A 148 21.42 7.67 34.22
C GLY A 148 20.91 6.57 33.27
N PRO A 149 21.81 6.02 32.43
CA PRO A 149 21.46 4.92 31.54
C PRO A 149 20.85 3.78 32.36
N LEU A 150 19.72 3.26 31.87
CA LEU A 150 19.07 2.11 32.48
C LEU A 150 20.06 0.94 32.48
N GLY A 151 20.54 0.57 33.66
CA GLY A 151 21.39 -0.60 33.83
C GLY A 151 20.59 -1.84 33.50
N ILE A 152 20.74 -2.37 32.28
CA ILE A 152 20.25 -3.70 31.96
C ILE A 152 21.00 -4.64 32.91
N PRO A 153 20.30 -5.40 33.77
CA PRO A 153 20.97 -6.26 34.74
C PRO A 153 21.88 -7.21 33.97
N LEU A 154 23.19 -7.19 34.28
CA LEU A 154 24.20 -7.98 33.59
C LEU A 154 23.82 -9.48 33.55
N SER A 155 23.05 -9.95 34.54
CA SER A 155 22.48 -11.30 34.57
C SER A 155 21.63 -11.62 33.33
N VAL A 156 20.84 -10.69 32.79
CA VAL A 156 20.05 -10.93 31.58
C VAL A 156 20.97 -11.11 30.38
N ILE A 157 22.02 -10.30 30.24
CA ILE A 157 22.98 -10.41 29.14
C ILE A 157 23.72 -11.76 29.17
N TYR A 158 24.07 -12.28 30.35
CA TYR A 158 24.72 -13.58 30.47
C TYR A 158 23.76 -14.76 30.36
N VAL A 159 22.50 -14.64 30.79
CA VAL A 159 21.50 -15.73 30.77
C VAL A 159 20.80 -15.85 29.42
N LEU A 160 20.56 -14.75 28.72
CA LEU A 160 19.89 -14.71 27.41
C LEU A 160 20.51 -15.65 26.36
N PRO A 161 21.84 -15.71 26.15
CA PRO A 161 22.42 -16.61 25.15
C PRO A 161 22.19 -18.09 25.50
N TRP A 162 22.17 -18.45 26.78
CA TRP A 162 21.86 -19.82 27.20
C TRP A 162 20.39 -20.16 27.00
N VAL A 163 19.47 -19.23 27.30
CA VAL A 163 18.04 -19.41 27.02
C VAL A 163 17.80 -19.56 25.53
N LEU A 164 18.44 -18.72 24.71
CA LEU A 164 18.36 -18.80 23.26
C LEU A 164 18.94 -20.12 22.72
N LEU A 165 20.08 -20.58 23.26
CA LEU A 165 20.67 -21.86 22.91
C LEU A 165 19.73 -23.03 23.21
N VAL A 166 19.13 -23.05 24.41
CA VAL A 166 18.15 -24.08 24.78
C VAL A 166 16.92 -24.03 23.88
N LEU A 167 16.45 -22.83 23.52
CA LEU A 167 15.33 -22.66 22.60
C LEU A 167 15.67 -23.18 21.19
N VAL A 168 16.86 -22.88 20.67
CA VAL A 168 17.34 -23.36 19.37
C VAL A 168 17.50 -24.88 19.37
N LEU A 169 18.10 -25.45 20.42
CA LEU A 169 18.23 -26.90 20.56
C LEU A 169 16.88 -27.58 20.73
N GLY A 170 15.94 -26.96 21.45
CA GLY A 170 14.56 -27.44 21.60
C GLY A 170 13.80 -27.39 20.28
N ALA A 171 13.93 -26.31 19.51
CA ALA A 171 13.34 -26.17 18.19
C ALA A 171 13.94 -27.18 17.19
N LEU A 172 15.26 -27.37 17.22
CA LEU A 172 15.95 -28.35 16.39
C LEU A 172 15.55 -29.78 16.77
N GLY A 173 15.48 -30.08 18.08
CA GLY A 173 15.02 -31.37 18.60
C GLY A 173 13.56 -31.65 18.23
N TYR A 174 12.68 -30.65 18.35
CA TYR A 174 11.29 -30.74 17.91
C TYR A 174 11.18 -30.91 16.39
N TRP A 175 11.97 -30.20 15.61
CA TRP A 175 11.99 -30.31 14.15
C TRP A 175 12.49 -31.69 13.71
N LEU A 176 13.57 -32.19 14.30
CA LEU A 176 14.06 -33.55 14.09
C LEU A 176 13.04 -34.59 14.55
N TRP A 177 12.35 -34.37 15.68
CA TRP A 177 11.30 -35.26 16.15
C TRP A 177 10.06 -35.25 15.26
N LYS A 178 9.64 -34.08 14.75
CA LYS A 178 8.56 -33.96 13.77
C LYS A 178 8.93 -34.63 12.45
N ARG A 179 10.20 -34.55 12.02
CA ARG A 179 10.75 -35.30 10.89
C ARG A 179 10.90 -36.79 11.16
N ARG A 180 11.02 -37.20 12.42
CA ARG A 180 11.08 -38.60 12.87
C ARG A 180 9.75 -39.14 13.36
N LYS A 181 8.65 -38.38 13.28
CA LYS A 181 7.32 -38.98 13.42
C LYS A 181 7.22 -39.99 12.28
N PRO A 182 7.11 -41.29 12.58
CA PRO A 182 6.85 -42.25 11.54
C PRO A 182 5.51 -41.85 10.94
N VAL A 183 5.52 -41.46 9.66
CA VAL A 183 4.40 -41.80 8.79
C VAL A 183 4.16 -43.27 9.08
N GLU A 184 2.97 -43.61 9.56
CA GLU A 184 2.60 -44.97 9.98
C GLU A 184 3.22 -45.96 9.02
N ALA A 185 4.10 -46.81 9.57
CA ALA A 185 4.93 -47.70 8.79
C ALA A 185 4.02 -48.70 8.07
N SER A 186 3.71 -48.41 6.81
CA SER A 186 3.40 -49.46 5.85
C SER A 186 4.63 -50.36 5.76
N PRO A 187 4.49 -51.68 5.92
CA PRO A 187 5.63 -52.57 5.94
C PRO A 187 6.07 -52.77 4.50
N ARG A 188 7.07 -52.01 4.05
CA ARG A 188 7.98 -52.41 2.98
C ARG A 188 9.27 -51.61 3.07
N ARG A 189 10.31 -52.31 3.54
CA ARG A 189 11.69 -52.00 3.18
C ARG A 189 11.79 -52.17 1.67
N SER A 190 11.75 -51.08 0.93
CA SER A 190 12.23 -51.03 -0.44
C SER A 190 13.22 -49.90 -0.55
N VAL A 191 14.31 -50.18 -1.26
CA VAL A 191 15.29 -49.24 -1.81
C VAL A 191 14.72 -47.82 -1.92
N VAL A 192 15.40 -46.83 -1.33
CA VAL A 192 15.10 -45.42 -1.61
C VAL A 192 15.51 -45.18 -3.05
N ILE A 193 14.58 -45.45 -3.97
CA ILE A 193 14.61 -44.94 -5.32
C ILE A 193 14.44 -43.42 -5.16
N PRO A 194 15.26 -42.57 -5.80
CA PRO A 194 14.98 -41.14 -5.86
C PRO A 194 13.57 -40.97 -6.44
N ARG A 195 12.62 -40.57 -5.60
CA ARG A 195 11.23 -40.35 -6.03
C ARG A 195 11.24 -39.18 -7.00
N PHE A 196 10.52 -39.33 -8.11
CA PHE A 196 10.44 -38.25 -9.06
C PHE A 196 9.58 -37.11 -8.49
N PRO A 197 9.90 -35.84 -8.76
CA PRO A 197 9.16 -34.69 -8.21
C PRO A 197 7.64 -34.74 -8.45
N HIS A 198 7.18 -35.34 -9.56
CA HIS A 198 5.75 -35.47 -9.86
C HIS A 198 5.04 -36.46 -8.92
N GLU A 199 5.69 -37.56 -8.53
CA GLU A 199 5.11 -38.54 -7.60
C GLU A 199 4.86 -37.93 -6.21
N ASP A 200 5.85 -37.17 -5.71
CA ASP A 200 5.73 -36.47 -4.43
C ASP A 200 4.65 -35.39 -4.49
N ALA A 201 4.52 -34.68 -5.62
CA ALA A 201 3.46 -33.71 -5.84
C ALA A 201 2.07 -34.37 -5.83
N HIS A 202 1.88 -35.49 -6.52
CA HIS A 202 0.60 -36.21 -6.53
C HIS A 202 0.21 -36.75 -5.16
N GLU A 203 1.17 -37.30 -4.40
CA GLU A 203 0.92 -37.77 -3.04
C GLU A 203 0.56 -36.60 -2.12
N ALA A 204 1.30 -35.48 -2.19
CA ALA A 204 1.02 -34.31 -1.40
C ALA A 204 -0.36 -33.69 -1.72
N LEU A 205 -0.73 -33.59 -3.00
CA LEU A 205 -2.06 -33.15 -3.42
C LEU A 205 -3.16 -34.10 -2.92
N GLY A 206 -2.93 -35.42 -2.96
CA GLY A 206 -3.86 -36.42 -2.41
C GLY A 206 -4.03 -36.29 -0.89
N ARG A 207 -2.95 -36.05 -0.15
CA ARG A 207 -3.02 -35.80 1.30
C ARG A 207 -3.73 -34.49 1.62
N LEU A 208 -3.51 -33.44 0.83
CA LEU A 208 -4.20 -32.16 0.99
C LEU A 208 -5.71 -32.31 0.77
N GLU A 209 -6.11 -33.03 -0.27
CA GLU A 209 -7.51 -33.34 -0.57
C GLU A 209 -8.18 -34.15 0.56
N ALA A 210 -7.47 -35.12 1.15
CA ALA A 210 -7.94 -35.93 2.26
C ALA A 210 -7.85 -35.26 3.66
N SER A 211 -7.27 -34.06 3.77
CA SER A 211 -6.91 -33.42 5.04
C SER A 211 -8.10 -32.94 5.91
N GLY A 212 -9.30 -32.89 5.33
CA GLY A 212 -10.48 -32.36 6.01
C GLY A 212 -10.51 -30.83 6.14
N LEU A 213 -9.55 -30.09 5.57
CA LEU A 213 -9.43 -28.63 5.74
C LEU A 213 -10.65 -27.87 5.21
N LEU A 214 -11.20 -28.30 4.06
CA LEU A 214 -12.39 -27.68 3.48
C LEU A 214 -13.62 -27.86 4.37
N GLN A 215 -13.78 -29.03 5.00
CA GLN A 215 -14.89 -29.33 5.92
C GLN A 215 -14.80 -28.49 7.21
N ARG A 216 -13.58 -28.14 7.64
CA ARG A 216 -13.34 -27.25 8.78
C ARG A 216 -13.44 -25.76 8.42
N GLY A 217 -13.71 -25.42 7.16
CA GLY A 217 -13.77 -24.03 6.69
C GLY A 217 -12.40 -23.35 6.55
N GLU A 218 -11.31 -24.10 6.62
CA GLU A 218 -9.92 -23.61 6.51
C GLU A 218 -9.51 -23.41 5.04
N ILE A 219 -10.32 -22.65 4.28
CA ILE A 219 -10.16 -22.46 2.83
C ILE A 219 -8.83 -21.78 2.50
N LYS A 220 -8.43 -20.79 3.31
CA LYS A 220 -7.17 -20.06 3.10
C LYS A 220 -5.96 -20.98 3.22
N GLU A 221 -5.92 -21.80 4.26
CA GLU A 221 -4.83 -22.76 4.50
C GLU A 221 -4.75 -23.78 3.36
N TYR A 222 -5.91 -24.26 2.90
CA TYR A 222 -5.99 -25.18 1.76
C TYR A 222 -5.34 -24.61 0.49
N HIS A 223 -5.57 -23.33 0.18
CA HIS A 223 -4.99 -22.68 -1.00
C HIS A 223 -3.51 -22.34 -0.82
N ILE A 224 -3.07 -22.05 0.41
CA ILE A 224 -1.65 -21.85 0.73
C ILE A 224 -0.89 -23.15 0.47
N LEU A 225 -1.35 -24.25 1.07
CA LEU A 225 -0.71 -25.56 0.92
C LEU A 225 -0.74 -26.07 -0.52
N ALA A 226 -1.85 -25.89 -1.25
CA ALA A 226 -1.93 -26.27 -2.66
C ALA A 226 -0.84 -25.56 -3.49
N SER A 227 -0.69 -24.24 -3.27
CA SER A 227 0.28 -23.42 -3.98
C SER A 227 1.73 -23.80 -3.62
N GLU A 228 2.01 -24.08 -2.35
CA GLU A 228 3.34 -24.55 -1.90
C GLU A 228 3.71 -25.89 -2.52
N ILE A 229 2.77 -26.85 -2.60
CA ILE A 229 3.01 -28.15 -3.22
C ILE A 229 3.40 -28.00 -4.69
N VAL A 230 2.65 -27.20 -5.46
CA VAL A 230 2.93 -26.99 -6.88
C VAL A 230 4.24 -26.20 -7.09
N ARG A 231 4.55 -25.22 -6.24
CA ARG A 231 5.82 -24.48 -6.30
C ARG A 231 7.02 -25.35 -5.95
N THR A 232 6.88 -26.23 -4.95
CA THR A 232 7.92 -27.23 -4.61
C THR A 232 8.14 -28.21 -5.77
N TYR A 233 7.06 -28.61 -6.46
CA TYR A 233 7.18 -29.40 -7.68
C TYR A 233 7.95 -28.66 -8.78
N VAL A 234 7.64 -27.38 -9.01
CA VAL A 234 8.34 -26.54 -9.97
C VAL A 234 9.83 -26.46 -9.65
N GLU A 235 10.20 -26.26 -8.39
CA GLU A 235 11.59 -26.30 -7.91
C GLU A 235 12.29 -27.62 -8.23
N GLY A 236 11.67 -28.74 -7.85
CA GLY A 236 12.26 -30.06 -8.06
C GLY A 236 12.36 -30.46 -9.53
N ARG A 237 11.44 -30.00 -10.38
CA ARG A 237 11.35 -30.39 -11.81
C ARG A 237 12.13 -29.48 -12.74
N PHE A 238 12.12 -28.18 -12.49
CA PHE A 238 12.65 -27.16 -13.40
C PHE A 238 13.83 -26.38 -12.80
N GLY A 239 14.19 -26.62 -11.53
CA GLY A 239 15.29 -25.90 -10.88
C GLY A 239 15.01 -24.42 -10.62
N VAL A 240 13.75 -23.99 -10.76
CA VAL A 240 13.29 -22.62 -10.50
C VAL A 240 12.88 -22.50 -9.04
N TYR A 241 13.52 -21.62 -8.25
CA TYR A 241 13.24 -21.36 -6.82
C TYR A 241 11.85 -20.73 -6.57
N ALA A 242 10.78 -21.43 -6.95
CA ALA A 242 9.44 -20.92 -7.04
C ALA A 242 8.80 -20.55 -5.69
N LEU A 243 9.28 -21.04 -4.55
CA LEU A 243 8.80 -20.62 -3.22
C LEU A 243 9.28 -19.21 -2.85
N GLU A 244 10.44 -18.80 -3.37
CA GLU A 244 11.08 -17.51 -3.10
C GLU A 244 10.74 -16.43 -4.14
N LEU A 245 10.06 -16.81 -5.22
CA LEU A 245 9.73 -15.94 -6.35
C LEU A 245 8.26 -15.51 -6.35
N ALA A 246 8.00 -14.29 -6.82
CA ALA A 246 6.64 -13.83 -7.10
C ALA A 246 6.01 -14.64 -8.25
N THR A 247 4.67 -14.74 -8.28
CA THR A 247 3.94 -15.53 -9.28
C THR A 247 4.32 -15.18 -10.72
N TRP A 248 4.50 -13.89 -11.03
CA TRP A 248 4.88 -13.43 -12.36
C TRP A 248 6.33 -13.81 -12.73
N GLU A 249 7.24 -13.83 -11.75
CA GLU A 249 8.63 -14.25 -11.92
C GLU A 249 8.72 -15.75 -12.18
N VAL A 250 7.91 -16.56 -11.48
CA VAL A 250 7.83 -18.01 -11.73
C VAL A 250 7.29 -18.29 -13.13
N ILE A 251 6.26 -17.57 -13.59
CA ILE A 251 5.72 -17.71 -14.94
C ILE A 251 6.80 -17.41 -15.99
N GLU A 252 7.58 -16.35 -15.79
CA GLU A 252 8.64 -15.99 -16.72
C GLU A 252 9.80 -16.99 -16.71
N ALA A 253 10.21 -17.45 -15.52
CA ALA A 253 11.22 -18.49 -15.37
C ALA A 253 10.79 -19.81 -16.04
N LEU A 254 9.53 -20.21 -15.91
CA LEU A 254 9.01 -21.40 -16.59
C LEU A 254 9.04 -21.26 -18.13
N ARG A 255 8.82 -20.05 -18.66
CA ARG A 255 8.97 -19.78 -20.10
C ARG A 255 10.42 -19.86 -20.54
N SER A 256 11.36 -19.30 -19.76
CA SER A 256 12.78 -19.34 -20.09
C SER A 256 13.34 -20.76 -20.07
N GLU A 257 12.82 -21.63 -19.20
CA GLU A 257 13.14 -23.08 -19.15
C GLU A 257 12.49 -23.88 -20.30
N GLY A 258 11.83 -23.22 -21.26
CA GLY A 258 11.29 -23.85 -22.47
C GLY A 258 9.97 -24.60 -22.25
N LEU A 259 9.23 -24.31 -21.18
CA LEU A 259 7.95 -24.95 -20.93
C LEU A 259 6.90 -24.55 -22.00
N ALA A 260 6.12 -25.53 -22.46
CA ALA A 260 5.10 -25.29 -23.47
C ALA A 260 4.05 -24.27 -22.99
N GLY A 261 3.63 -23.38 -23.89
CA GLY A 261 2.75 -22.24 -23.55
C GLY A 261 1.44 -22.63 -22.87
N HIS A 262 0.85 -23.79 -23.20
CA HIS A 262 -0.37 -24.29 -22.55
C HIS A 262 -0.13 -24.73 -21.09
N ALA A 263 1.03 -25.33 -20.79
CA ALA A 263 1.40 -25.72 -19.44
C ALA A 263 1.71 -24.47 -18.57
N VAL A 264 2.34 -23.45 -19.16
CA VAL A 264 2.54 -22.14 -18.50
C VAL A 264 1.19 -21.48 -18.20
N GLN A 265 0.23 -21.51 -19.12
CA GLN A 265 -1.12 -20.99 -18.89
C GLN A 265 -1.85 -21.77 -17.79
N THR A 266 -1.68 -23.09 -17.74
CA THR A 266 -2.26 -23.94 -16.68
C THR A 266 -1.71 -23.55 -15.30
N PHE A 267 -0.38 -23.34 -15.18
CA PHE A 267 0.22 -22.84 -13.94
C PHE A 267 -0.28 -21.45 -13.58
N ALA A 268 -0.33 -20.52 -14.54
CA ALA A 268 -0.77 -19.15 -14.31
C ALA A 268 -2.21 -19.10 -13.79
N GLY A 269 -3.12 -19.86 -14.41
CA GLY A 269 -4.52 -19.95 -13.96
C GLY A 269 -4.66 -20.60 -12.58
N PHE A 270 -3.82 -21.58 -12.26
CA PHE A 270 -3.77 -22.18 -10.92
C PHE A 270 -3.27 -21.18 -9.87
N ALA A 271 -2.18 -20.46 -10.16
CA ALA A 271 -1.56 -19.53 -9.23
C ALA A 271 -2.46 -18.32 -8.94
N ASP A 272 -3.12 -17.79 -9.97
CA ASP A 272 -4.08 -16.69 -9.83
C ASP A 272 -5.24 -17.04 -8.87
N ARG A 273 -5.81 -18.24 -9.00
CA ARG A 273 -6.85 -18.74 -8.08
C ARG A 273 -6.36 -18.84 -6.63
N CYS A 274 -5.09 -19.22 -6.42
CA CYS A 274 -4.50 -19.24 -5.09
C CYS A 274 -4.30 -17.82 -4.54
N ASP A 275 -3.80 -16.91 -5.36
CA ASP A 275 -3.47 -15.54 -4.96
C ASP A 275 -4.72 -14.71 -4.63
N LEU A 276 -5.83 -14.93 -5.33
CA LEU A 276 -7.13 -14.34 -4.99
C LEU A 276 -7.59 -14.70 -3.55
N VAL A 277 -7.35 -15.94 -3.12
CA VAL A 277 -7.70 -16.37 -1.75
C VAL A 277 -6.71 -15.83 -0.72
N LYS A 278 -5.40 -15.87 -1.04
CA LYS A 278 -4.33 -15.44 -0.15
C LYS A 278 -4.38 -13.94 0.14
N PHE A 279 -4.59 -13.13 -0.90
CA PHE A 279 -4.43 -11.67 -0.84
C PHE A 279 -5.75 -10.92 -0.98
N ALA A 280 -6.67 -11.35 -1.85
CA ALA A 280 -7.93 -10.65 -2.10
C ALA A 280 -9.08 -11.06 -1.15
N LYS A 281 -8.80 -11.90 -0.13
CA LYS A 281 -9.78 -12.43 0.84
C LYS A 281 -10.98 -13.12 0.16
N PHE A 282 -10.82 -13.58 -1.08
CA PHE A 282 -11.84 -14.31 -1.80
C PHE A 282 -12.14 -15.66 -1.14
N ARG A 283 -13.40 -16.05 -1.09
CA ARG A 283 -13.85 -17.34 -0.54
C ARG A 283 -14.51 -18.18 -1.64
N PRO A 284 -13.76 -19.03 -2.35
CA PRO A 284 -14.32 -19.89 -3.38
C PRO A 284 -15.31 -20.90 -2.78
N GLY A 285 -16.30 -21.28 -3.58
CA GLY A 285 -17.20 -22.38 -3.23
C GLY A 285 -16.47 -23.75 -3.22
N PRO A 286 -17.10 -24.80 -2.66
CA PRO A 286 -16.51 -26.14 -2.57
C PRO A 286 -16.13 -26.75 -3.92
N GLU A 287 -16.89 -26.48 -4.98
CA GLU A 287 -16.58 -26.92 -6.35
C GLU A 287 -15.29 -26.30 -6.86
N ALA A 288 -15.17 -24.97 -6.77
CA ALA A 288 -13.96 -24.27 -7.17
C ALA A 288 -12.71 -24.73 -6.39
N CYS A 289 -12.87 -25.16 -5.12
CA CYS A 289 -11.79 -25.75 -4.34
C CYS A 289 -11.36 -27.15 -4.84
N ARG A 290 -12.30 -27.94 -5.37
CA ARG A 290 -11.99 -29.23 -6.01
C ARG A 290 -11.30 -29.01 -7.36
N ASP A 291 -11.81 -28.08 -8.15
CA ASP A 291 -11.22 -27.70 -9.44
C ASP A 291 -9.78 -27.22 -9.29
N LEU A 292 -9.45 -26.54 -8.18
CA LEU A 292 -8.09 -26.12 -7.89
C LEU A 292 -7.10 -27.30 -7.85
N ILE A 293 -7.46 -28.39 -7.16
CA ILE A 293 -6.61 -29.59 -7.07
C ILE A 293 -6.54 -30.29 -8.42
N GLN A 294 -7.64 -30.33 -9.17
CA GLN A 294 -7.63 -30.90 -10.52
C GLN A 294 -6.69 -30.12 -11.45
N ASN A 295 -6.72 -28.78 -11.40
CA ASN A 295 -5.80 -27.93 -12.15
C ASN A 295 -4.34 -28.14 -11.73
N ALA A 296 -4.09 -28.30 -10.42
CA ALA A 296 -2.76 -28.60 -9.91
C ALA A 296 -2.24 -29.95 -10.43
N ARG A 297 -3.09 -31.00 -10.39
CA ARG A 297 -2.75 -32.33 -10.93
C ARG A 297 -2.50 -32.25 -12.44
N ALA A 298 -3.39 -31.59 -13.19
CA ALA A 298 -3.24 -31.43 -14.63
C ALA A 298 -1.92 -30.73 -15.01
N PHE A 299 -1.50 -29.72 -14.24
CA PHE A 299 -0.19 -29.10 -14.45
C PHE A 299 0.96 -30.08 -14.22
N VAL A 300 0.94 -30.86 -13.14
CA VAL A 300 1.96 -31.88 -12.86
C VAL A 300 1.98 -32.94 -13.96
N ASP A 301 0.82 -33.46 -14.36
CA ASP A 301 0.66 -34.51 -15.38
C ASP A 301 1.19 -34.07 -16.76
N GLN A 302 0.94 -32.81 -17.14
CA GLN A 302 1.41 -32.24 -18.41
C GLN A 302 2.93 -32.04 -18.44
N THR A 303 3.58 -31.98 -17.27
CA THR A 303 4.97 -31.55 -17.14
C THR A 303 5.91 -32.60 -16.54
N GLN A 304 5.36 -33.77 -16.20
CA GLN A 304 6.15 -34.90 -15.73
C GLN A 304 7.16 -35.34 -16.81
N PRO A 305 8.36 -35.81 -16.41
CA PRO A 305 9.31 -36.38 -17.35
C PRO A 305 8.68 -37.55 -18.12
N ARG A 306 8.71 -37.50 -19.45
CA ARG A 306 8.37 -38.66 -20.27
C ARG A 306 9.53 -39.64 -20.18
N ILE A 307 9.34 -40.74 -19.47
CA ILE A 307 10.29 -41.86 -19.47
C ILE A 307 9.99 -42.67 -20.73
N ASP A 308 10.77 -42.47 -21.79
CA ASP A 308 10.73 -43.35 -22.96
C ASP A 308 11.40 -44.69 -22.60
N PRO A 309 10.72 -45.85 -22.69
CA PRO A 309 11.25 -47.12 -22.18
C PRO A 309 12.47 -47.70 -22.91
N PHE A 310 13.12 -46.98 -23.83
CA PHE A 310 14.05 -47.56 -24.80
C PHE A 310 15.46 -46.94 -24.87
N ASP A 311 15.90 -46.15 -23.89
CA ASP A 311 17.31 -45.74 -23.82
C ASP A 311 18.06 -46.48 -22.70
N GLY A 312 18.20 -47.80 -22.92
CA GLY A 312 19.23 -48.62 -22.28
C GLY A 312 20.55 -48.43 -23.04
N GLY A 313 21.56 -47.88 -22.36
CA GLY A 313 22.77 -47.33 -22.96
C GLY A 313 23.51 -48.19 -23.98
N ALA A 314 23.81 -47.57 -25.11
CA ALA A 314 24.90 -47.93 -25.99
C ALA A 314 25.90 -46.76 -26.01
N GLY A 315 27.10 -46.97 -25.47
CA GLY A 315 28.18 -45.99 -25.60
C GLY A 315 29.26 -46.09 -24.52
N ALA A 316 30.16 -47.07 -24.65
CA ALA A 316 31.56 -46.95 -24.22
C ALA A 316 32.36 -48.10 -24.82
N GLY A 317 32.65 -48.01 -26.11
CA GLY A 317 33.72 -48.76 -26.74
C GLY A 317 34.70 -47.76 -27.33
N GLU A 318 35.83 -47.57 -26.67
CA GLU A 318 37.08 -47.16 -27.34
C GLU A 318 38.28 -47.59 -26.48
N ASP A 319 38.99 -48.57 -27.04
CA ASP A 319 40.44 -48.73 -27.10
C ASP A 319 41.28 -49.11 -25.86
N ALA A 320 41.66 -50.38 -25.81
CA ALA A 320 43.03 -50.79 -25.49
C ALA A 320 43.43 -52.01 -26.33
N SER A 321 44.37 -51.80 -27.24
CA SER A 321 45.04 -52.83 -28.01
C SER A 321 46.11 -53.55 -27.16
N VAL A 322 46.43 -54.79 -27.55
CA VAL A 322 47.77 -55.44 -27.59
C VAL A 322 47.75 -56.93 -27.16
N GLU A 323 48.29 -57.74 -28.08
CA GLU A 323 48.95 -59.06 -27.96
C GLU A 323 48.21 -60.42 -28.00
N VAL A 324 48.46 -61.11 -29.13
CA VAL A 324 48.97 -62.49 -29.28
C VAL A 324 47.97 -63.66 -29.24
N GLY A 325 47.58 -64.07 -30.45
CA GLY A 325 47.85 -65.39 -31.05
C GLY A 325 47.46 -66.68 -30.30
N ARG A 326 46.48 -67.41 -30.87
CA ARG A 326 46.53 -68.86 -31.18
C ARG A 326 45.20 -69.29 -31.85
N GLU A 327 45.26 -69.66 -33.13
CA GLU A 327 45.21 -71.05 -33.63
C GLU A 327 43.88 -71.80 -33.37
N ALA A 328 43.09 -71.86 -34.46
CA ALA A 328 42.38 -73.01 -35.02
C ALA A 328 41.98 -74.19 -34.13
N GLN A 329 40.67 -74.52 -34.12
CA GLN A 329 40.11 -75.86 -34.40
C GLN A 329 38.58 -75.74 -34.50
N ASP A 330 37.97 -75.68 -35.68
CA ASP A 330 37.48 -76.81 -36.50
C ASP A 330 36.80 -77.96 -35.73
N ARG A 331 35.46 -77.99 -35.83
CA ARG A 331 34.51 -79.12 -35.87
C ARG A 331 33.11 -78.51 -35.71
N GLY A 332 32.23 -78.51 -36.70
CA GLY A 332 31.68 -79.67 -37.40
C GLY A 332 30.18 -79.71 -37.07
N ALA A 333 29.35 -79.35 -38.05
CA ALA A 333 28.35 -80.24 -38.69
C ALA A 333 27.10 -80.49 -37.81
N GLU A 334 25.99 -79.85 -38.14
CA GLU A 334 24.87 -80.43 -38.93
C GLU A 334 24.01 -81.38 -38.10
N ASP A 335 22.75 -81.03 -37.84
CA ASP A 335 21.59 -81.66 -38.52
C ASP A 335 20.25 -81.20 -37.92
N GLY A 336 19.20 -81.23 -38.75
CA GLY A 336 17.85 -81.59 -38.28
C GLY A 336 16.72 -80.60 -38.56
N ALA A 337 16.04 -80.81 -39.68
CA ALA A 337 14.91 -80.05 -40.23
C ALA A 337 13.51 -80.46 -39.71
N ALA A 338 12.49 -79.79 -40.29
CA ALA A 338 11.03 -80.04 -40.34
C ALA A 338 10.19 -79.20 -39.34
N ASP A 339 9.46 -78.14 -39.70
CA ASP A 339 8.39 -77.91 -40.72
C ASP A 339 6.97 -78.28 -40.22
N VAL A 340 5.97 -77.59 -40.78
CA VAL A 340 4.49 -77.71 -40.68
C VAL A 340 3.73 -76.62 -39.87
N VAL A 341 3.44 -75.51 -40.56
CA VAL A 341 2.10 -74.98 -40.95
C VAL A 341 0.88 -75.25 -40.03
N ALA A 342 0.17 -74.19 -39.61
CA ALA A 342 -1.23 -73.92 -40.03
C ALA A 342 -1.88 -72.74 -39.28
N ALA A 343 -2.57 -71.91 -40.07
CA ALA A 343 -3.38 -70.77 -39.67
C ALA A 343 -4.72 -71.16 -39.03
N GLY A 344 -5.31 -70.24 -38.26
CA GLY A 344 -6.67 -70.34 -37.75
C GLY A 344 -7.20 -68.98 -37.27
N SER A 345 -7.78 -68.23 -38.20
CA SER A 345 -8.57 -67.01 -37.99
C SER A 345 -10.05 -67.37 -37.80
N VAL A 346 -10.69 -66.87 -36.73
CA VAL A 346 -12.15 -66.78 -36.51
C VAL A 346 -12.36 -65.59 -35.55
N ALA A 347 -12.79 -64.41 -36.02
CA ALA A 347 -14.16 -63.96 -36.30
C ALA A 347 -15.07 -63.77 -35.05
N GLY A 348 -15.35 -62.50 -34.73
CA GLY A 348 -16.70 -61.95 -34.91
C GLY A 348 -17.69 -61.91 -33.74
N GLY A 349 -17.66 -60.80 -32.97
CA GLY A 349 -18.80 -59.98 -32.46
C GLY A 349 -19.87 -60.63 -31.54
N PRO A 350 -20.94 -59.91 -31.14
CA PRO A 350 -21.22 -58.46 -31.10
C PRO A 350 -21.56 -57.98 -29.64
N GLY A 351 -21.62 -56.69 -29.28
CA GLY A 351 -22.74 -55.77 -29.53
C GLY A 351 -23.26 -55.14 -28.21
N GLY A 352 -23.76 -53.91 -28.28
CA GLY A 352 -24.40 -53.14 -27.19
C GLY A 352 -23.42 -52.17 -26.51
N ASP A 353 -23.62 -50.86 -26.45
CA ASP A 353 -24.87 -50.14 -26.20
C ASP A 353 -24.80 -48.73 -26.79
N ALA A 354 -25.92 -48.25 -27.29
CA ALA A 354 -26.13 -46.91 -27.81
C ALA A 354 -27.30 -46.30 -27.06
N ALA A 355 -27.06 -45.23 -26.30
CA ALA A 355 -27.96 -44.11 -26.02
C ALA A 355 -27.30 -43.27 -24.91
N ASP A 356 -27.08 -41.98 -25.13
CA ASP A 356 -28.13 -40.98 -24.92
C ASP A 356 -27.51 -39.58 -24.80
N LEU A 357 -28.05 -38.64 -25.56
CA LEU A 357 -27.99 -37.18 -25.46
C LEU A 357 -28.82 -36.65 -26.67
N PRO A 358 -29.44 -35.44 -26.65
CA PRO A 358 -29.39 -34.38 -25.63
C PRO A 358 -30.73 -33.60 -25.39
N GLU A 359 -30.59 -32.53 -24.59
CA GLU A 359 -31.35 -31.26 -24.58
C GLU A 359 -32.71 -31.13 -23.87
N GLY A 360 -32.74 -30.19 -22.90
CA GLY A 360 -33.58 -29.00 -23.02
C GLY A 360 -34.90 -28.95 -22.23
N ALA A 361 -34.86 -28.34 -21.04
CA ALA A 361 -35.81 -27.35 -20.51
C ALA A 361 -35.45 -26.96 -19.07
#